data_AF-A0A7V9PIG5-F1
#
_entry.id   AF-A0A7V9PIG5-F1
#
_cell.length_a   1.000
_cell.length_b   1.000
_cell.length_c   1.000
_cell.angle_alpha   90.00
_cell.angle_beta   90.00
_cell.angle_gamma   90.00
#
_symmetry.space_group_name_H-M   'P 1'
#
loop_
_entity.id
_entity.type
_entity.pdbx_description
1 polymer ?
#
loop_
_entity_poly.entity_id
_entity_poly.type
_entity_poly.pdbx_seq_one_letter_code
_entity_poly.pdbx_strand_id
1 'polypeptide(L)'
;MSEFTLGGYMVKHDRAAAFAGSDGHPYSVAIYTDDAPDGRGMYGAALLFVRWSAGGDRPVGHLETPPLAWGRTAAEAEERIMVLSLYDVKAALDEAIAAAPPAEW
;
A
#
# COMPACT_ATOMS: atom_id res chain seq x y z
N MET A 1 -3.21 -3.56 -17.77
CA MET A 1 -2.37 -2.73 -16.86
C MET A 1 -0.93 -2.80 -17.32
N SER A 2 -0.17 -1.72 -17.15
CA SER A 2 1.27 -1.68 -17.41
C SER A 2 2.04 -2.21 -16.19
N GLU A 3 3.21 -2.84 -16.39
CA GLU A 3 4.10 -3.26 -15.30
C GLU A 3 4.56 -2.10 -14.39
N PHE A 4 4.36 -0.84 -14.82
CA PHE A 4 4.62 0.36 -14.02
C PHE A 4 3.49 0.74 -13.04
N THR A 5 2.40 -0.03 -13.02
CA THR A 5 1.31 0.11 -12.05
C THR A 5 1.41 -0.97 -10.99
N LEU A 6 0.84 -0.73 -9.80
CA LEU A 6 0.87 -1.69 -8.70
C LEU A 6 0.27 -3.04 -9.11
N GLY A 7 -0.94 -3.03 -9.68
CA GLY A 7 -1.59 -4.26 -10.14
C GLY A 7 -0.83 -4.93 -11.28
N GLY A 8 -0.30 -4.16 -12.22
CA GLY A 8 0.51 -4.71 -13.32
C GLY A 8 1.80 -5.38 -12.85
N TYR A 9 2.47 -4.80 -11.85
CA TYR A 9 3.64 -5.40 -11.21
C TYR A 9 3.28 -6.73 -10.54
N MET A 10 2.23 -6.74 -9.71
CA MET A 10 1.83 -7.93 -8.95
C MET A 10 1.46 -9.09 -9.88
N VAL A 11 0.68 -8.82 -10.94
CA VAL A 11 0.31 -9.84 -11.95
C VAL A 11 1.53 -10.40 -12.67
N LYS A 12 2.51 -9.54 -13.00
CA LYS A 12 3.70 -9.97 -13.73
C LYS A 12 4.63 -10.83 -12.89
N HIS A 13 4.87 -10.39 -11.65
CA HIS A 13 5.96 -10.91 -10.82
C HIS A 13 5.49 -11.93 -9.78
N ASP A 14 4.18 -12.12 -9.63
CA ASP A 14 3.57 -13.06 -8.68
C ASP A 14 4.08 -12.84 -7.24
N ARG A 15 4.32 -11.57 -6.88
CA ARG A 15 4.79 -11.15 -5.55
C ARG A 15 4.44 -9.69 -5.28
N ALA A 16 4.45 -9.32 -4.01
CA ALA A 16 4.32 -7.93 -3.58
C ALA A 16 5.44 -7.04 -4.14
N ALA A 17 5.10 -5.81 -4.52
CA ALA A 17 6.10 -4.79 -4.81
C ALA A 17 6.84 -4.39 -3.52
N ALA A 18 8.12 -4.09 -3.65
CA ALA A 18 8.98 -3.71 -2.54
C ALA A 18 9.66 -2.36 -2.78
N PHE A 19 9.83 -1.58 -1.72
CA PHE A 19 10.32 -0.20 -1.75
C PHE A 19 11.31 0.03 -0.61
N ALA A 20 12.30 0.89 -0.84
CA ALA A 20 13.11 1.44 0.24
C ALA A 20 12.39 2.67 0.83
N GLY A 21 12.11 2.66 2.12
CA GLY A 21 11.53 3.80 2.82
C GLY A 21 12.54 4.95 2.97
N SER A 22 12.02 6.17 3.10
CA SER A 22 12.83 7.36 3.43
C SER A 22 13.51 7.28 4.81
N ASP A 23 13.06 6.37 5.68
CA ASP A 23 13.64 6.01 6.97
C ASP A 23 14.75 4.93 6.88
N GLY A 24 15.12 4.53 5.66
CA GLY A 24 16.16 3.54 5.40
C GLY A 24 15.76 2.08 5.58
N HIS A 25 14.47 1.78 5.84
CA HIS A 25 14.00 0.39 6.01
C HIS A 25 13.39 -0.18 4.71
N PRO A 26 13.45 -1.50 4.49
CA PRO A 26 12.75 -2.16 3.40
C PRO A 26 11.26 -2.33 3.71
N TYR A 27 10.41 -2.09 2.72
CA TYR A 27 8.96 -2.27 2.81
C TYR A 27 8.43 -3.13 1.67
N SER A 28 7.42 -3.95 1.95
CA SER A 28 6.56 -4.56 0.92
C SER A 28 5.14 -4.01 1.04
N VAL A 29 4.44 -3.88 -0.07
CA VAL A 29 3.06 -3.33 -0.09
C VAL A 29 2.01 -4.41 -0.31
N ALA A 30 0.91 -4.31 0.41
CA ALA A 30 -0.34 -5.01 0.18
C ALA A 30 -1.49 -4.00 -0.01
N ILE A 31 -2.57 -4.44 -0.65
CA ILE A 31 -3.80 -3.67 -0.77
C ILE A 31 -4.77 -4.16 0.30
N TYR A 32 -5.39 -3.23 1.01
CA TYR A 32 -6.50 -3.48 1.93
C TYR A 32 -7.77 -2.80 1.38
N THR A 33 -8.90 -3.48 1.43
CA THR A 33 -10.22 -2.90 1.13
C THR A 33 -11.13 -3.03 2.35
N ASP A 34 -11.98 -2.04 2.57
CA ASP A 34 -12.94 -2.09 3.67
C ASP A 34 -13.88 -3.29 3.52
N ASP A 35 -14.22 -3.97 4.61
CA ASP A 35 -15.16 -5.11 4.59
C ASP A 35 -16.63 -4.67 4.38
N ALA A 36 -16.93 -3.40 4.65
CA ALA A 36 -18.26 -2.82 4.55
C ALA A 36 -18.17 -1.39 3.99
N PRO A 37 -19.22 -0.90 3.31
CA PRO A 37 -19.22 0.46 2.78
C PRO A 37 -19.40 1.48 3.92
N ASP A 38 -18.86 2.68 3.70
CA ASP A 38 -19.07 3.84 4.56
C ASP A 38 -20.53 4.35 4.54
N GLY A 39 -20.81 5.42 5.30
CA GLY A 39 -22.14 6.05 5.34
C GLY A 39 -22.64 6.63 4.01
N ARG A 40 -21.79 6.70 2.98
CA ARG A 40 -22.14 7.11 1.61
C ARG A 40 -22.37 5.91 0.69
N GLY A 41 -22.22 4.69 1.20
CA GLY A 41 -22.32 3.46 0.42
C GLY A 41 -21.06 3.15 -0.40
N MET A 42 -19.89 3.64 0.02
CA MET A 42 -18.62 3.48 -0.70
C MET A 42 -17.62 2.64 0.09
N TYR A 43 -16.92 1.74 -0.59
CA TYR A 43 -15.81 0.97 -0.05
C TYR A 43 -14.50 1.72 -0.29
N GLY A 44 -13.68 1.91 0.75
CA GLY A 44 -12.32 2.44 0.64
C GLY A 44 -11.31 1.34 0.31
N ALA A 45 -10.25 1.71 -0.40
CA ALA A 45 -9.06 0.91 -0.58
C ALA A 45 -7.82 1.70 -0.15
N ALA A 46 -6.94 1.06 0.61
CA ALA A 46 -5.72 1.64 1.17
C ALA A 46 -4.51 0.75 0.90
N LEU A 47 -3.31 1.29 1.11
CA LEU A 47 -2.05 0.57 1.04
C LEU A 47 -1.57 0.23 2.45
N LEU A 48 -1.23 -1.03 2.66
CA LEU A 48 -0.56 -1.53 3.85
C LEU A 48 0.91 -1.79 3.51
N PHE A 49 1.81 -1.06 4.14
CA PHE A 49 3.25 -1.24 3.99
C PHE A 49 3.81 -2.03 5.16
N VAL A 50 4.27 -3.25 4.91
CA VAL A 50 4.96 -4.06 5.92
C VAL A 50 6.42 -3.67 5.95
N ARG A 51 6.90 -3.19 7.10
CA ARG A 51 8.32 -2.88 7.35
C ARG A 51 9.07 -4.15 7.68
N TRP A 52 10.22 -4.34 7.06
CA TRP A 52 11.09 -5.47 7.29
C TRP A 52 12.33 -5.06 8.09
N SER A 53 12.90 -6.00 8.83
CA SER A 53 14.23 -5.86 9.43
C SER A 53 15.26 -5.48 8.36
N ALA A 54 16.39 -4.90 8.77
CA ALA A 54 17.48 -4.59 7.83
C ALA A 54 17.97 -5.84 7.05
N GLY A 55 17.84 -7.04 7.64
CA GLY A 55 18.16 -8.31 7.00
C GLY A 55 17.08 -8.85 6.05
N GLY A 56 15.89 -8.23 6.03
CA GLY A 56 14.74 -8.69 5.24
C GLY A 56 14.13 -10.02 5.71
N ASP A 57 14.53 -10.52 6.88
CA ASP A 57 14.20 -11.85 7.38
C ASP A 57 12.91 -11.90 8.23
N ARG A 58 12.44 -10.76 8.73
CA ARG A 58 11.21 -10.68 9.53
C ARG A 58 10.50 -9.33 9.42
N PRO A 59 9.16 -9.30 9.55
CA PRO A 59 8.43 -8.06 9.72
C PRO A 59 8.75 -7.46 11.09
N VAL A 60 8.93 -6.15 11.12
CA VAL A 60 9.21 -5.38 12.36
C VAL A 60 8.17 -4.31 12.64
N GLY A 61 7.28 -4.02 11.69
CA GLY A 61 6.21 -3.05 11.86
C GLY A 61 5.39 -2.91 10.59
N HIS A 62 4.45 -1.98 10.59
CA HIS A 62 3.71 -1.62 9.39
C HIS A 62 3.31 -0.14 9.41
N LEU A 63 3.00 0.39 8.23
CA LEU A 63 2.38 1.68 8.02
C LEU A 63 1.15 1.50 7.13
N GLU A 64 0.12 2.29 7.36
CA GLU A 64 -1.10 2.28 6.56
C GLU A 64 -1.38 3.67 6.01
N THR A 65 -1.84 3.72 4.77
CA THR A 65 -2.40 4.95 4.22
C THR A 65 -3.86 5.07 4.65
N PRO A 66 -4.42 6.30 4.70
CA PRO A 66 -5.86 6.47 4.52
C PRO A 66 -6.34 5.85 3.18
N PRO A 67 -7.66 5.70 2.97
CA PRO A 67 -8.17 5.25 1.68
C PRO A 67 -7.71 6.15 0.52
N LEU A 68 -7.01 5.58 -0.45
CA LEU A 68 -6.51 6.26 -1.66
C LEU A 68 -7.44 6.08 -2.86
N ALA A 69 -8.29 5.04 -2.83
CA ALA A 69 -9.31 4.81 -3.84
C ALA A 69 -10.64 4.43 -3.17
N TRP A 70 -11.73 4.62 -3.91
CA TRP A 70 -13.08 4.33 -3.45
C TRP A 70 -13.86 3.62 -4.55
N GLY A 71 -14.73 2.66 -4.21
CA GLY A 71 -15.56 1.89 -5.13
C GLY A 71 -16.99 1.68 -4.61
N ARG A 72 -17.94 1.37 -5.50
CA ARG A 72 -19.30 0.95 -5.09
C ARG A 72 -19.31 -0.48 -4.53
N THR A 73 -18.24 -1.23 -4.80
CA THR A 73 -17.95 -2.55 -4.24
C THR A 73 -16.48 -2.58 -3.79
N ALA A 74 -16.12 -3.53 -2.94
CA ALA A 74 -14.72 -3.76 -2.55
C ALA A 74 -13.83 -4.02 -3.78
N ALA A 75 -14.29 -4.85 -4.72
CA ALA A 75 -13.58 -5.14 -5.96
C ALA A 75 -13.34 -3.89 -6.83
N GLU A 76 -14.33 -3.00 -6.94
CA GLU A 76 -14.12 -1.73 -7.66
C GLU A 76 -13.08 -0.82 -6.97
N ALA A 77 -13.05 -0.79 -5.64
CA ALA A 77 -12.07 -0.02 -4.90
C ALA A 77 -10.67 -0.58 -5.10
N GLU A 78 -10.54 -1.91 -5.08
CA GLU A 78 -9.31 -2.65 -5.36
C GLU A 78 -8.80 -2.38 -6.79
N GLU A 79 -9.66 -2.50 -7.80
CA GLU A 79 -9.31 -2.21 -9.19
C GLU A 79 -8.79 -0.78 -9.37
N ARG A 80 -9.39 0.17 -8.66
CA ARG A 80 -9.02 1.58 -8.73
C ARG A 80 -7.71 1.89 -8.02
N ILE A 81 -7.36 1.22 -6.93
CA ILE A 81 -6.06 1.42 -6.30
C ILE A 81 -4.94 0.69 -7.06
N MET A 82 -5.25 -0.40 -7.77
CA MET A 82 -4.30 -1.15 -8.59
C MET A 82 -3.70 -0.34 -9.76
N VAL A 83 -4.36 0.74 -10.21
CA VAL A 83 -3.83 1.58 -11.30
C VAL A 83 -2.80 2.61 -10.84
N LEU A 84 -2.57 2.76 -9.53
CA LEU A 84 -1.51 3.62 -9.01
C LEU A 84 -0.18 3.21 -9.63
N SER A 85 0.61 4.21 -10.06
CA SER A 85 1.96 3.93 -10.52
C SER A 85 2.83 3.50 -9.34
N LEU A 86 3.91 2.76 -9.61
CA LEU A 86 4.89 2.43 -8.56
C LEU A 86 5.53 3.70 -7.95
N TYR A 87 5.54 4.82 -8.68
CA TYR A 87 5.96 6.11 -8.14
C TYR A 87 4.96 6.69 -7.15
N ASP A 88 3.66 6.60 -7.43
CA ASP A 88 2.60 7.05 -6.51
C ASP A 88 2.60 6.20 -5.23
N VAL A 89 2.80 4.89 -5.35
CA VAL A 89 2.93 3.98 -4.20
C VAL A 89 4.16 4.34 -3.35
N LYS A 90 5.28 4.68 -3.99
CA LYS A 90 6.49 5.14 -3.28
C LYS A 90 6.26 6.47 -2.55
N ALA A 91 5.59 7.41 -3.18
CA ALA A 91 5.26 8.69 -2.56
C ALA A 91 4.35 8.49 -1.34
N ALA A 92 3.32 7.65 -1.46
CA ALA A 92 2.43 7.31 -0.34
C ALA A 92 3.17 6.66 0.84
N LEU A 93 4.16 5.80 0.57
CA LEU A 93 5.03 5.25 1.62
C LEU A 93 5.82 6.36 2.34
N ASP A 94 6.45 7.27 1.60
CA ASP A 94 7.25 8.33 2.20
C ASP A 94 6.39 9.31 3.02
N GLU A 95 5.18 9.60 2.56
CA GLU A 95 4.19 10.38 3.32
C GLU A 95 3.77 9.67 4.60
N ALA A 96 3.52 8.36 4.54
CA ALA A 96 3.17 7.56 5.72
C ALA A 96 4.32 7.53 6.74
N ILE A 97 5.58 7.41 6.28
CA ILE A 97 6.76 7.49 7.15
C ILE A 97 6.85 8.88 7.80
N ALA A 98 6.64 9.95 7.05
CA ALA A 98 6.73 11.32 7.56
C ALA A 98 5.61 11.65 8.56
N ALA A 99 4.42 11.05 8.40
CA ALA A 99 3.29 11.22 9.31
C ALA A 99 3.37 10.35 10.56
N ALA A 100 4.18 9.28 10.54
CA ALA A 100 4.31 8.38 11.67
C ALA A 100 4.97 9.08 12.88
N PRO A 101 4.45 8.90 14.10
CA PRO A 101 5.08 9.45 15.30
C PRO A 101 6.51 8.88 15.47
N PRO A 102 7.44 9.66 16.04
CA PRO A 102 8.80 9.18 16.31
C PRO A 102 8.78 7.98 17.26
N ALA A 103 9.08 6.80 16.71
CA ALA A 103 9.39 5.53 17.37
C ALA A 103 8.39 5.00 18.43
N GLU A 104 7.44 4.18 17.97
CA GLU A 104 7.00 2.94 18.65
C GLU A 104 6.60 1.89 17.59
N TRP A 105 7.54 1.52 16.71
CA TRP A 105 7.33 0.47 15.70
C TRP A 105 8.68 -0.05 15.18
#